data_AF-A0A662SWF8-F1
#
_entry.id   AF-A0A662SWF8-F1
#
_cell.length_a   1.000
_cell.length_b   1.000
_cell.length_c   1.000
_cell.angle_alpha   90.00
_cell.angle_beta   90.00
_cell.angle_gamma   90.00
#
_symmetry.space_group_name_H-M   'P 1'
#
loop_
_entity.id
_entity.type
_entity.pdbx_description
1 polymer ?
#
loop_
_entity_poly.entity_id
_entity_poly.type
_entity_poly.pdbx_seq_one_letter_code
_entity_poly.pdbx_strand_id
1 'polypeptide(L)' 'MRGAAAYLDSSVILKRYVREAGSEMVRGLYLKAYSGEATIAYSMWNIGEVLGALDRAARLGRLSSMLYR' A
#
# COMPACT_ATOMS: atom_id res chain seq x y z
N MET A 1 10.43 -22.98 4.62
CA MET A 1 9.12 -22.94 3.93
C MET A 1 9.05 -21.61 3.20
N ARG A 2 8.74 -21.57 1.90
CA ARG A 2 8.51 -20.27 1.23
C ARG A 2 7.21 -19.71 1.80
N GLY A 3 7.28 -18.63 2.58
CA GLY A 3 6.08 -17.91 3.03
C GLY A 3 5.21 -17.56 1.83
N ALA A 4 3.89 -17.43 2.04
CA ALA A 4 2.98 -17.08 0.96
C ALA A 4 3.41 -15.75 0.31
N ALA A 5 3.53 -15.73 -1.02
CA ALA A 5 3.87 -14.54 -1.77
C ALA A 5 2.60 -13.81 -2.22
N ALA A 6 2.47 -12.53 -1.89
CA ALA A 6 1.36 -11.68 -2.29
C ALA A 6 1.85 -10.61 -3.26
N TYR A 7 1.25 -10.57 -4.45
CA TYR A 7 1.47 -9.49 -5.40
C TYR A 7 0.51 -8.33 -5.10
N LEU A 8 1.03 -7.10 -5.01
CA LEU A 8 0.22 -5.91 -4.77
C LEU A 8 -0.03 -5.14 -6.06
N ASP A 9 -1.30 -4.93 -6.34
CA ASP A 9 -1.75 -3.91 -7.28
C ASP A 9 -1.60 -2.51 -6.66
N SER A 10 -1.56 -1.47 -7.50
CA SER A 10 -1.42 -0.07 -7.06
C SER A 10 -2.53 0.36 -6.08
N SER A 11 -3.75 -0.13 -6.27
CA SER A 11 -4.86 0.12 -5.32
C SER A 11 -4.64 -0.48 -3.93
N VAL A 12 -3.90 -1.59 -3.84
CA VAL A 12 -3.57 -2.25 -2.56
C VAL A 12 -2.42 -1.51 -1.87
N ILE A 13 -1.45 -1.01 -2.64
CA ILE A 13 -0.35 -0.19 -2.11
C ILE A 13 -0.91 1.13 -1.54
N LEU A 14 -1.87 1.77 -2.21
CA LEU A 14 -2.50 3.01 -1.71
C LEU A 14 -3.12 2.85 -0.32
N LYS A 15 -3.81 1.72 -0.07
CA LYS A 15 -4.44 1.40 1.22
C LYS A 15 -3.49 1.37 2.41
N ARG A 16 -2.18 1.27 2.17
CA ARG A 16 -1.14 1.39 3.19
C ARG A 16 -0.95 2.84 3.66
N TYR A 17 -1.16 3.81 2.78
CA TYR A 17 -0.88 5.23 3.01
C TYR A 17 -2.14 6.08 3.18
N VAL A 18 -3.26 5.64 2.59
CA VAL A 18 -4.57 6.29 2.69
C VAL A 18 -5.54 5.33 3.34
N ARG A 19 -6.27 5.81 4.36
CA ARG A 19 -7.26 4.99 5.06
C ARG A 19 -8.54 4.88 4.24
N GLU A 20 -8.90 3.66 3.87
CA GLU A 20 -10.13 3.32 3.15
C GLU A 20 -10.58 1.90 3.49
N ALA A 21 -11.63 1.41 2.82
CA ALA A 21 -12.09 0.04 2.97
C ALA A 21 -10.97 -0.95 2.61
N GLY A 22 -10.63 -1.84 3.54
CA GLY A 22 -9.55 -2.83 3.36
C GLY A 22 -8.17 -2.40 3.86
N SER A 23 -7.97 -1.17 4.34
CA SER A 23 -6.67 -0.74 4.89
C SER A 23 -6.18 -1.60 6.06
N GLU A 24 -7.07 -2.09 6.94
CA GLU A 24 -6.68 -2.98 8.04
C GLU A 24 -6.18 -4.35 7.55
N MET A 25 -6.79 -4.88 6.48
CA MET A 25 -6.33 -6.14 5.86
C MET A 25 -4.93 -5.94 5.26
N VAL A 26 -4.71 -4.84 4.54
CA VAL A 26 -3.41 -4.48 3.98
C VAL A 26 -2.39 -4.28 5.10
N ARG A 27 -2.75 -3.59 6.18
CA ARG A 27 -1.90 -3.43 7.36
C ARG A 27 -1.45 -4.78 7.91
N GLY A 28 -2.36 -5.74 8.05
CA GLY A 28 -2.05 -7.11 8.47
C GLY A 28 -1.09 -7.83 7.51
N LEU A 29 -1.25 -7.66 6.20
CA LEU A 29 -0.33 -8.22 5.20
C LEU A 29 1.09 -7.65 5.33
N TYR A 30 1.22 -6.34 5.51
CA TYR A 30 2.52 -5.70 5.74
C TYR A 30 3.17 -6.16 7.05
N LEU A 31 2.39 -6.36 8.13
CA LEU A 31 2.90 -6.88 9.40
C LEU A 31 3.41 -8.32 9.25
N LYS A 32 2.68 -9.19 8.54
CA LYS A 32 3.14 -10.56 8.22
C LYS A 32 4.40 -10.56 7.35
N ALA A 33 4.50 -9.63 6.41
CA ALA A 33 5.70 -9.50 5.60
C ALA A 33 6.89 -9.02 6.43
N TYR A 34 6.64 -8.09 7.35
CA TYR A 34 7.65 -7.60 8.29
C TYR A 34 8.15 -8.68 9.26
N SER A 35 7.28 -9.60 9.71
CA SER A 35 7.67 -10.75 10.55
C SER A 35 8.31 -11.91 9.76
N GLY A 36 8.40 -11.82 8.43
CA GLY A 36 8.94 -12.88 7.58
C GLY A 36 7.96 -14.02 7.28
N GLU A 37 6.69 -13.90 7.68
CA GLU A 37 5.64 -14.89 7.42
C GLU A 37 5.09 -14.82 5.98
N ALA A 38 5.29 -13.69 5.30
CA ALA A 38 4.86 -13.46 3.92
C ALA A 38 5.93 -12.72 3.11
N THR A 39 5.88 -12.86 1.78
CA THR A 39 6.67 -12.03 0.87
C THR A 39 5.73 -11.14 0.07
N ILE A 40 6.01 -9.84 0.01
CA ILE A 40 5.27 -8.89 -0.81
C ILE A 40 6.06 -8.63 -2.10
N ALA A 41 5.37 -8.66 -3.24
CA ALA A 41 5.93 -8.30 -4.55
C ALA A 41 5.06 -7.25 -5.24
N TYR A 42 5.67 -6.42 -6.08
CA TYR A 42 4.99 -5.43 -6.92
C TYR A 42 5.91 -5.07 -8.10
N SER A 43 5.33 -4.51 -9.16
CA SER A 43 6.12 -4.01 -10.29
C SER A 43 6.53 -2.54 -10.10
N MET A 44 7.56 -2.11 -10.84
CA MET A 44 7.90 -0.68 -10.95
C MET A 44 6.74 0.14 -11.52
N TRP A 45 5.93 -0.46 -12.41
CA TRP A 45 4.74 0.17 -12.97
C TRP A 45 3.72 0.52 -11.89
N ASN A 46 3.42 -0.41 -10.97
CA ASN A 46 2.49 -0.14 -9.87
C ASN A 46 2.97 1.00 -8.95
N ILE A 47 4.30 1.15 -8.77
CA ILE A 47 4.86 2.28 -8.02
C ILE A 47 4.60 3.60 -8.75
N GLY A 48 4.77 3.64 -10.07
CA GLY A 48 4.45 4.82 -10.89
C GLY A 48 2.99 5.24 -10.76
N GLU A 49 2.06 4.29 -10.80
CA GLU A 49 0.63 4.54 -10.63
C GLU A 49 0.31 5.12 -9.24
N VAL A 50 0.89 4.54 -8.19
CA VAL A 50 0.72 5.02 -6.80
C VAL A 50 1.21 6.45 -6.66
N LEU A 51 2.40 6.76 -7.17
CA LEU A 51 2.96 8.11 -7.12
C LEU A 51 2.09 9.11 -7.88
N GLY A 52 1.62 8.76 -9.07
CA GLY A 52 0.72 9.61 -9.85
C GLY A 52 -0.63 9.84 -9.18
N ALA A 53 -1.19 8.82 -8.53
CA ALA A 53 -2.44 8.93 -7.77
C ALA A 53 -2.29 9.82 -6.54
N LEU A 54 -1.20 9.65 -5.77
CA LEU A 54 -0.92 10.47 -4.60
C LEU A 54 -0.63 11.92 -4.97
N ASP A 55 0.18 12.19 -6.00
CA ASP A 55 0.43 13.55 -6.51
C ASP A 55 -0.87 14.24 -6.90
N ARG A 56 -1.70 13.58 -7.70
CA ARG A 56 -2.99 14.12 -8.13
C ARG A 56 -3.89 14.41 -6.92
N ALA A 57 -3.96 13.51 -5.95
CA ALA A 57 -4.76 13.70 -4.76
C ALA A 57 -4.23 14.86 -3.89
N ALA A 58 -2.91 15.01 -3.76
CA ALA A 58 -2.27 16.13 -3.07
C ALA A 58 -2.59 17.47 -3.74
N ARG A 59 -2.45 17.57 -5.07
CA ARG A 59 -2.78 18.80 -5.83
C ARG A 59 -4.25 19.18 -5.74
N LEU A 60 -5.14 18.22 -5.54
CA LEU A 60 -6.57 18.44 -5.32
C LEU A 60 -6.93 18.72 -3.84
N GLY A 61 -5.95 18.80 -2.93
CA GLY A 61 -6.18 19.04 -1.51
C GLY A 61 -6.90 17.87 -0.79
N ARG A 62 -6.85 16.66 -1.36
CA ARG A 62 -7.54 15.46 -0.83
C ARG A 62 -6.69 14.65 0.15
N LEU A 63 -5.38 14.95 0.22
CA LEU A 63 -4.47 14.33 1.17
C LEU A 63 -4.16 15.31 2.30
N SER A 64 -4.33 14.87 3.54
CA SER A 64 -3.78 15.57 4.69
C SER A 64 -2.32 15.17 4.89
N SER A 65 -1.46 16.10 5.29
CA SER A 65 -0.07 15.80 5.68
C SER A 65 0.04 15.03 7.01
N MET A 66 -1.09 14.81 7.70
CA MET A 66 -1.13 14.04 8.95
C MET A 66 -0.90 12.55 8.65
N LEU A 67 0.16 12.00 9.24
CA LEU A 67 0.34 10.55 9.29
C LEU A 67 -0.82 9.93 10.08
N TYR A 68 -1.64 9.13 9.41
CA TYR A 68 -2.62 8.29 10.09
C TYR A 68 -1.88 7.22 10.91
N ARG A 69 -2.10 7.21 12.24
CA ARG A 69 -1.44 6.31 13.21
C ARG A 69 -2.13 4.97 13.31
#